data_AF-A0ABD2IGJ9-F1
#
_entry.id   AF-A0ABD2IGJ9-F1
#
_cell.length_a   1.000
_cell.length_b   1.000
_cell.length_c   1.000
_cell.angle_alpha   90.00
_cell.angle_beta   90.00
_cell.angle_gamma   90.00
#
_symmetry.space_group_name_H-M   'P 1'
#
loop_
_entity.id
_entity.type
_entity.pdbx_description
1 polymer ?
#
loop_
_entity_poly.entity_id
_entity_poly.type
_entity_poly.pdbx_seq_one_letter_code
_entity_poly.pdbx_strand_id
1 'polypeptide(L)'
;MFGFIHESIRLLMVRMFGDDFWREALQKAGFESGKENIVNQHYPDSETYAIVESVSALAKMSREEVWELYGAFLVEYTMEIGWDQLLRTMSPDLKGFLDNLDSLHYFIDHVVYKANLRGPSFRCEPNSENAITLHYFSSRSGLYPIVKGWEILHKMP
;
A
#
# COMPACT_ATOMS: atom_id res chain seq x y z
N MET A 1 -1.74 11.22 1.27
CA MET A 1 -0.93 10.25 0.51
C MET A 1 -1.23 10.35 -0.99
N PHE A 2 -0.45 9.68 -1.84
CA PHE A 2 -0.65 9.70 -3.30
C PHE A 2 -1.97 9.02 -3.69
N GLY A 3 -2.68 9.53 -4.69
CA GLY A 3 -4.03 9.10 -5.06
C GLY A 3 -4.11 7.66 -5.53
N PHE A 4 -3.02 7.10 -6.04
CA PHE A 4 -2.88 5.67 -6.28
C PHE A 4 -3.21 4.81 -5.04
N ILE A 5 -2.84 5.27 -3.84
CA ILE A 5 -3.16 4.61 -2.57
C ILE A 5 -4.66 4.63 -2.33
N HIS A 6 -5.33 5.76 -2.60
CA HIS A 6 -6.77 5.86 -2.44
C HIS A 6 -7.52 4.98 -3.45
N GLU A 7 -7.08 4.97 -4.71
CA GLU A 7 -7.69 4.12 -5.75
C GLU A 7 -7.52 2.62 -5.44
N SER A 8 -6.33 2.21 -4.99
CA SER A 8 -6.10 0.82 -4.60
C SER A 8 -6.91 0.40 -3.36
N ILE A 9 -7.06 1.28 -2.35
CA ILE A 9 -7.98 1.03 -1.23
C ILE A 9 -9.42 0.89 -1.73
N ARG A 10 -9.88 1.79 -2.61
CA ARG A 10 -11.22 1.70 -3.20
C ARG A 10 -11.42 0.37 -3.89
N LEU A 11 -10.51 -0.02 -4.78
CA LEU A 11 -10.60 -1.26 -5.54
C LEU A 11 -10.67 -2.48 -4.61
N LEU A 12 -9.85 -2.53 -3.56
CA LEU A 12 -9.92 -3.58 -2.55
C LEU A 12 -11.31 -3.63 -1.89
N MET A 13 -11.80 -2.49 -1.40
CA MET A 13 -13.09 -2.41 -0.71
C MET A 13 -14.26 -2.78 -1.63
N VAL A 14 -14.24 -2.34 -2.89
CA VAL A 14 -15.27 -2.68 -3.87
C VAL A 14 -15.21 -4.17 -4.23
N ARG A 15 -14.03 -4.76 -4.38
CA ARG A 15 -13.88 -6.21 -4.63
C ARG A 15 -14.41 -7.06 -3.47
N MET A 16 -14.22 -6.61 -2.23
CA MET A 16 -14.62 -7.37 -1.03
C MET A 16 -16.08 -7.15 -0.62
N PHE A 17 -16.56 -5.91 -0.70
CA PHE A 17 -17.82 -5.49 -0.08
C PHE A 17 -18.79 -4.76 -1.04
N GLY A 18 -18.37 -4.51 -2.28
CA GLY A 18 -19.17 -3.83 -3.30
C GLY A 18 -19.19 -2.30 -3.19
N ASP A 19 -19.76 -1.65 -4.20
CA ASP A 19 -19.81 -0.19 -4.33
C ASP A 19 -20.58 0.50 -3.20
N ASP A 20 -21.64 -0.14 -2.69
CA ASP A 20 -22.48 0.43 -1.63
C ASP A 20 -21.69 0.63 -0.33
N PHE A 21 -20.85 -0.35 0.03
CA PHE A 21 -19.95 -0.26 1.17
C PHE A 21 -18.95 0.88 0.99
N TRP A 22 -18.35 1.01 -0.20
CA TRP A 22 -17.40 2.08 -0.47
C TRP A 22 -18.03 3.47 -0.33
N ARG A 23 -19.25 3.66 -0.87
CA ARG A 23 -19.97 4.93 -0.75
C ARG A 23 -20.26 5.28 0.71
N GLU A 24 -20.66 4.31 1.53
CA GLU A 24 -20.88 4.51 2.97
C GLU A 24 -19.58 4.86 3.70
N ALA A 25 -18.48 4.17 3.38
CA ALA A 25 -17.16 4.44 3.96
C ALA A 25 -16.70 5.88 3.66
N LEU A 26 -16.87 6.35 2.42
CA LEU A 26 -16.53 7.72 2.05
C LEU A 26 -17.39 8.78 2.72
N GLN A 27 -18.70 8.52 2.80
CA GLN A 27 -19.62 9.43 3.50
C GLN A 27 -19.20 9.57 4.97
N LYS A 28 -18.86 8.46 5.63
CA LYS A 28 -18.39 8.45 7.02
C LYS A 28 -17.03 9.12 7.19
N ALA A 29 -16.15 9.00 6.20
CA ALA A 29 -14.84 9.66 6.17
C ALA A 29 -14.93 11.17 5.88
N GLY A 30 -16.12 11.68 5.52
CA GLY A 30 -16.32 13.10 5.22
C GLY A 30 -15.88 13.52 3.82
N PHE A 31 -15.79 12.58 2.86
CA PHE A 31 -15.40 12.86 1.49
C PHE A 31 -16.59 13.17 0.59
N GLU A 32 -16.41 14.12 -0.34
CA GLU A 32 -17.26 14.25 -1.51
C GLU A 32 -16.96 13.13 -2.51
N SER A 33 -17.98 12.42 -2.96
CA SER A 33 -17.84 11.36 -3.96
C SER A 33 -17.31 11.90 -5.30
N GLY A 34 -16.37 11.18 -5.91
CA GLY A 34 -15.80 11.45 -7.22
C GLY A 34 -14.48 12.24 -7.21
N LYS A 35 -13.95 12.58 -6.03
CA LYS A 35 -12.68 13.33 -5.88
C LYS A 35 -11.67 12.62 -4.98
N GLU A 36 -12.04 11.51 -4.37
CA GLU A 36 -11.29 10.84 -3.32
C GLU A 36 -10.09 10.03 -3.83
N ASN A 37 -10.03 9.70 -5.13
CA ASN A 37 -9.13 8.68 -5.68
C ASN A 37 -8.51 9.06 -7.03
N ILE A 38 -8.30 10.35 -7.30
CA ILE A 38 -7.61 10.81 -8.51
C ILE A 38 -6.15 10.35 -8.43
N VAL A 39 -5.80 9.36 -9.25
CA VAL A 39 -4.57 8.55 -9.11
C VAL A 39 -3.29 9.39 -9.00
N ASN A 40 -3.17 10.44 -9.80
CA ASN A 40 -1.98 11.30 -9.87
C ASN A 40 -2.03 12.52 -8.94
N GLN A 41 -3.01 12.61 -8.04
CA GLN A 41 -3.14 13.69 -7.07
C GLN A 41 -2.48 13.34 -5.74
N HIS A 42 -2.01 14.34 -4.99
CA HIS A 42 -1.56 14.17 -3.62
C HIS A 42 -2.64 14.66 -2.64
N TYR A 43 -3.05 13.78 -1.72
CA TYR A 43 -4.00 14.08 -0.66
C TYR A 43 -3.26 14.30 0.68
N PRO A 44 -3.82 15.03 1.64
CA PRO A 44 -3.36 15.00 3.02
C PRO A 44 -3.30 13.57 3.56
N ASP A 45 -2.37 13.27 4.48
CA ASP A 45 -2.30 11.92 5.07
C ASP A 45 -3.51 11.64 5.99
N SER A 46 -4.02 12.67 6.67
CA SER A 46 -5.24 12.61 7.50
C SER A 46 -6.46 12.09 6.73
N GLU A 47 -6.52 12.41 5.44
CA GLU A 47 -7.59 12.00 4.54
C GLU A 47 -7.54 10.48 4.26
N THR A 48 -6.35 9.92 4.00
CA THR A 48 -6.18 8.46 3.87
C THR A 48 -6.52 7.75 5.18
N TYR A 49 -6.08 8.31 6.33
CA TYR A 49 -6.41 7.74 7.63
C TYR A 49 -7.92 7.78 7.94
N ALA A 50 -8.63 8.84 7.56
CA ALA A 50 -10.08 8.93 7.74
C ALA A 50 -10.85 7.89 6.93
N ILE A 51 -10.41 7.60 5.71
CA ILE A 51 -10.97 6.51 4.89
C ILE A 51 -10.78 5.17 5.60
N VAL A 52 -9.55 4.87 6.06
CA VAL A 52 -9.26 3.60 6.73
C VAL A 52 -9.97 3.45 8.07
N GLU A 53 -10.11 4.53 8.84
CA GLU A 53 -10.91 4.54 10.08
C GLU A 53 -12.39 4.20 9.78
N SER A 54 -12.93 4.75 8.70
CA SER A 54 -14.31 4.49 8.27
C SER A 54 -14.51 3.05 7.81
N VAL A 55 -13.58 2.54 7.00
CA VAL A 55 -13.54 1.13 6.58
C VAL A 55 -13.44 0.20 7.78
N SER A 56 -12.50 0.45 8.69
CA SER A 56 -12.30 -0.31 9.93
C SER A 56 -13.59 -0.42 10.73
N ALA A 57 -14.29 0.70 10.93
CA ALA A 57 -15.54 0.73 11.67
C ALA A 57 -16.69 -0.01 10.96
N LEU A 58 -16.80 0.08 9.63
CA LEU A 58 -17.87 -0.57 8.86
C LEU A 58 -17.63 -2.08 8.68
N ALA A 59 -16.40 -2.47 8.36
CA ALA A 59 -15.99 -3.87 8.21
C ALA A 59 -15.81 -4.60 9.55
N LYS A 60 -15.85 -3.87 10.68
CA LYS A 60 -15.61 -4.40 12.04
C LYS A 60 -14.23 -5.05 12.16
N MET A 61 -13.23 -4.43 11.54
CA MET A 61 -11.83 -4.84 11.57
C MET A 61 -11.03 -3.77 12.34
N SER A 62 -9.94 -4.16 12.99
CA SER A 62 -8.93 -3.21 13.45
C SER A 62 -8.29 -2.49 12.27
N ARG A 63 -7.68 -1.33 12.51
CA ARG A 63 -6.97 -0.57 11.47
C ARG A 63 -5.77 -1.35 10.96
N GLU A 64 -5.12 -2.08 11.86
CA GLU A 64 -3.99 -2.95 11.56
C GLU A 64 -4.40 -4.06 10.58
N GLU A 65 -5.56 -4.71 10.80
CA GLU A 65 -6.10 -5.71 9.87
C GLU A 65 -6.44 -5.10 8.50
N VAL A 66 -7.02 -3.90 8.46
CA VAL A 66 -7.30 -3.21 7.19
C VAL A 66 -6.01 -2.91 6.43
N TRP A 67 -4.98 -2.42 7.12
CA TRP A 67 -3.68 -2.14 6.51
C TRP A 67 -2.95 -3.40 6.06
N GLU A 68 -3.06 -4.50 6.79
CA GLU A 68 -2.47 -5.79 6.42
C GLU A 68 -3.16 -6.39 5.19
N LEU A 69 -4.49 -6.35 5.14
CA LEU A 69 -5.28 -6.71 3.95
C LEU A 69 -4.91 -5.84 2.74
N TYR A 70 -4.79 -4.54 2.97
CA TYR A 70 -4.35 -3.59 1.94
C TYR A 70 -2.95 -3.91 1.42
N GLY A 71 -2.00 -4.22 2.31
CA GLY A 71 -0.64 -4.59 1.93
C GLY A 71 -0.58 -5.81 1.01
N ALA A 72 -1.34 -6.84 1.33
CA ALA A 72 -1.44 -8.05 0.51
C ALA A 72 -2.02 -7.74 -0.89
N PHE A 73 -3.15 -7.01 -0.92
CA PHE A 73 -3.80 -6.60 -2.16
C PHE A 73 -2.92 -5.68 -3.00
N LEU A 74 -2.19 -4.75 -2.39
CA LEU A 74 -1.36 -3.79 -3.12
C LEU A 74 -0.34 -4.49 -4.01
N VAL A 75 0.22 -5.62 -3.56
CA VAL A 75 1.17 -6.39 -4.36
C VAL A 75 0.47 -7.09 -5.52
N GLU A 76 -0.66 -7.74 -5.28
CA GLU A 76 -1.48 -8.34 -6.33
C GLU A 76 -1.89 -7.30 -7.38
N TYR A 77 -2.43 -6.17 -6.93
CA TYR A 77 -2.88 -5.09 -7.79
C TYR A 77 -1.75 -4.46 -8.60
N THR A 78 -0.57 -4.26 -8.02
CA THR A 78 0.59 -3.75 -8.78
C THR A 78 1.04 -4.73 -9.86
N MET A 79 0.98 -6.04 -9.61
CA MET A 79 1.22 -7.05 -10.63
C MET A 79 0.15 -7.02 -11.73
N GLU A 80 -1.14 -6.93 -11.37
CA GLU A 80 -2.26 -6.89 -12.33
C GLU A 80 -2.18 -5.72 -13.30
N ILE A 81 -1.75 -4.53 -12.83
CA ILE A 81 -1.68 -3.32 -13.66
C ILE A 81 -0.37 -3.19 -14.45
N GLY A 82 0.41 -4.28 -14.56
CA GLY A 82 1.55 -4.39 -15.48
C GLY A 82 2.91 -3.98 -14.90
N TRP A 83 3.06 -3.91 -13.58
CA TRP A 83 4.38 -3.71 -12.95
C TRP A 83 5.09 -5.04 -12.69
N ASP A 84 4.49 -6.17 -13.00
CA ASP A 84 5.03 -7.51 -12.78
C ASP A 84 6.43 -7.68 -13.40
N GLN A 85 6.63 -7.22 -14.64
CA GLN A 85 7.93 -7.30 -15.30
C GLN A 85 8.97 -6.44 -14.59
N LEU A 86 8.61 -5.22 -14.18
CA LEU A 86 9.54 -4.36 -13.43
C LEU A 86 9.90 -4.99 -12.08
N LEU A 87 8.90 -5.41 -11.31
CA LEU A 87 9.09 -6.02 -9.99
C LEU A 87 9.96 -7.27 -10.06
N ARG A 88 9.75 -8.14 -11.07
CA ARG A 88 10.57 -9.35 -11.28
C ARG A 88 12.02 -9.04 -11.69
N THR A 89 12.26 -7.90 -12.34
CA THR A 89 13.62 -7.48 -12.72
C THR A 89 14.40 -6.83 -11.59
N MET A 90 13.75 -6.41 -10.50
CA MET A 90 14.42 -5.75 -9.39
C MET A 90 15.37 -6.68 -8.64
N SER A 91 15.00 -7.95 -8.44
CA SER A 91 15.82 -8.94 -7.75
C SER A 91 15.33 -10.36 -7.99
N PRO A 92 16.22 -11.37 -8.04
CA PRO A 92 15.83 -12.79 -8.10
C PRO A 92 15.34 -13.33 -6.75
N ASP A 93 15.59 -12.63 -5.63
CA ASP A 93 15.23 -13.07 -4.28
C ASP A 93 14.55 -11.95 -3.45
N LEU A 94 13.89 -12.36 -2.35
CA LEU A 94 13.14 -11.48 -1.46
C LEU A 94 14.03 -10.40 -0.81
N LYS A 95 15.26 -10.75 -0.40
CA LYS A 95 16.16 -9.80 0.25
C LYS A 95 16.51 -8.66 -0.70
N GLY A 96 16.97 -8.99 -1.90
CA GLY A 96 17.30 -8.00 -2.91
C GLY A 96 16.07 -7.22 -3.37
N PHE A 97 14.87 -7.81 -3.36
CA PHE A 97 13.64 -7.07 -3.63
C PHE A 97 13.42 -5.97 -2.57
N LEU A 98 13.47 -6.35 -1.30
CA LEU A 98 13.32 -5.42 -0.17
C LEU A 98 14.39 -4.34 -0.15
N ASP A 99 15.65 -4.68 -0.42
CA ASP A 99 16.76 -3.72 -0.51
C ASP A 99 16.61 -2.74 -1.69
N ASN A 100 15.89 -3.13 -2.76
CA ASN A 100 15.63 -2.28 -3.93
C ASN A 100 14.34 -1.45 -3.84
N LEU A 101 13.54 -1.59 -2.78
CA LEU A 101 12.28 -0.83 -2.65
C LEU A 101 12.51 0.69 -2.60
N ASP A 102 13.60 1.16 -2.00
CA ASP A 102 13.94 2.59 -2.00
C ASP A 102 14.15 3.11 -3.44
N SER A 103 14.88 2.34 -4.25
CA SER A 103 15.14 2.65 -5.66
C SER A 103 13.86 2.66 -6.48
N LEU A 104 12.94 1.71 -6.22
CA LEU A 104 11.63 1.67 -6.86
C LEU A 104 10.81 2.91 -6.53
N HIS A 105 10.69 3.26 -5.24
CA HIS A 105 9.96 4.46 -4.83
C HIS A 105 10.57 5.73 -5.45
N TYR A 106 11.90 5.82 -5.52
CA TYR A 106 12.58 6.93 -6.18
C TYR A 106 12.23 7.02 -7.67
N PHE A 107 12.26 5.89 -8.39
CA PHE A 107 11.90 5.82 -9.80
C PHE A 107 10.44 6.22 -10.05
N ILE A 108 9.51 5.66 -9.26
CA ILE A 108 8.08 5.99 -9.35
C ILE A 108 7.86 7.50 -9.13
N ASP A 109 8.55 8.06 -8.14
CA ASP A 109 8.44 9.48 -7.82
C ASP A 109 9.01 10.38 -8.92
N HIS A 110 10.27 10.17 -9.30
CA HIS A 110 11.01 11.14 -10.12
C HIS A 110 10.80 10.93 -11.63
N VAL A 111 10.46 9.71 -12.05
CA VAL A 111 10.35 9.35 -13.47
C VAL A 111 8.90 9.21 -13.90
N VAL A 112 8.10 8.46 -13.13
CA VAL A 112 6.75 8.05 -13.56
C VAL A 112 5.70 9.11 -13.26
N TYR A 113 5.58 9.53 -12.00
CA TYR A 113 4.50 10.44 -11.59
C TYR A 113 4.92 11.88 -11.34
N LYS A 114 6.20 12.13 -11.05
CA LYS A 114 6.72 13.47 -10.68
C LYS A 114 5.89 14.10 -9.56
N ALA A 115 5.59 13.31 -8.54
CA ALA A 115 4.53 13.58 -7.57
C ALA A 115 5.03 13.94 -6.16
N ASN A 116 6.35 14.07 -5.96
CA ASN A 116 6.99 14.30 -4.66
C ASN A 116 6.54 13.27 -3.61
N LEU A 117 6.60 12.00 -4.00
CA LEU A 117 6.22 10.86 -3.18
C LEU A 117 7.13 10.77 -1.95
N ARG A 118 6.50 10.77 -0.79
CA ARG A 118 7.16 10.46 0.47
C ARG A 118 7.06 8.96 0.72
N GLY A 119 7.91 8.18 0.06
CA GLY A 119 7.98 6.73 0.26
C GLY A 119 8.58 6.34 1.62
N PRO A 120 8.29 5.15 2.15
CA PRO A 120 9.07 4.56 3.23
C PRO A 120 10.46 4.13 2.72
N SER A 121 11.36 3.84 3.65
CA SER A 121 12.69 3.28 3.39
C SER A 121 12.86 1.94 4.10
N PHE A 122 13.55 1.01 3.43
CA PHE A 122 13.74 -0.37 3.89
C PHE A 122 15.22 -0.73 3.94
N ARG A 123 15.66 -1.37 5.02
CA ARG A 123 17.01 -1.96 5.11
C ARG A 123 16.91 -3.39 5.60
N CYS A 124 17.52 -4.32 4.88
CA CYS A 124 17.64 -5.70 5.34
C CYS A 124 18.95 -5.91 6.09
N GLU A 125 18.86 -6.46 7.29
CA GLU A 125 19.99 -6.97 8.05
C GLU A 125 19.92 -8.51 8.06
N PRO A 126 20.95 -9.21 7.54
CA PRO A 126 21.01 -10.66 7.64
C PRO A 126 21.05 -11.10 9.10
N ASN A 127 20.28 -12.13 9.45
CA ASN A 127 20.35 -12.75 10.78
C ASN A 127 20.79 -14.22 10.65
N SER A 128 21.08 -14.87 11.78
CA SER A 128 21.35 -16.32 11.81
C SER A 128 20.14 -17.10 11.26
N GLU A 129 20.41 -18.27 10.66
CA GLU A 129 19.38 -19.23 10.22
C GLU A 129 18.37 -18.71 9.18
N ASN A 130 18.85 -18.21 8.03
CA ASN A 130 18.00 -17.88 6.86
C ASN A 130 16.86 -16.88 7.15
N ALA A 131 17.02 -16.07 8.20
CA ALA A 131 16.11 -15.01 8.59
C ALA A 131 16.68 -13.65 8.21
N ILE A 132 15.80 -12.68 7.99
CA ILE A 132 16.14 -11.28 7.71
C ILE A 132 15.44 -10.42 8.74
N THR A 133 16.19 -9.52 9.37
CA THR A 133 15.60 -8.41 10.11
C THR A 133 15.32 -7.28 9.12
N LEU A 134 14.04 -6.96 8.92
CA LEU A 134 13.62 -5.85 8.07
C LEU A 134 13.44 -4.58 8.90
N HIS A 135 14.28 -3.58 8.66
CA HIS A 135 14.14 -2.26 9.25
C HIS A 135 13.26 -1.38 8.35
N TYR A 136 12.10 -0.97 8.88
CA TYR A 136 11.13 -0.11 8.19
C TYR A 136 11.17 1.31 8.76
N PHE A 137 11.48 2.28 7.91
CA PHE A 137 11.54 3.70 8.26
C PHE A 137 10.48 4.47 7.49
N SER A 138 9.69 5.27 8.19
CA SER A 138 8.65 6.09 7.56
C SER A 138 8.41 7.35 8.38
N SER A 139 8.11 8.45 7.69
CA SER A 139 7.60 9.67 8.33
C SER A 139 6.14 9.54 8.77
N ARG A 140 5.47 8.44 8.38
CA ARG A 140 4.06 8.17 8.67
C ARG A 140 3.93 7.09 9.73
N SER A 141 3.18 7.37 10.79
CA SER A 141 2.89 6.42 11.86
C SER A 141 1.81 5.42 11.46
N GLY A 142 1.85 4.22 12.06
CA GLY A 142 0.77 3.23 11.94
C GLY A 142 0.68 2.45 10.62
N LEU A 143 1.60 2.66 9.66
CA LEU A 143 1.56 2.01 8.35
C LEU A 143 2.40 0.73 8.24
N TYR A 144 3.10 0.33 9.30
CA TYR A 144 3.88 -0.92 9.32
C TYR A 144 3.06 -2.19 8.98
N PRO A 145 1.73 -2.30 9.26
CA PRO A 145 0.99 -3.52 8.91
C PRO A 145 0.88 -3.73 7.39
N ILE A 146 1.02 -2.68 6.56
CA ILE A 146 1.10 -2.82 5.10
C ILE A 146 2.26 -3.76 4.72
N VAL A 147 3.41 -3.59 5.38
CA VAL A 147 4.60 -4.41 5.15
C VAL A 147 4.37 -5.85 5.63
N LYS A 148 3.64 -6.06 6.73
CA LYS A 148 3.24 -7.40 7.18
C LYS A 148 2.37 -8.11 6.15
N GLY A 149 1.48 -7.39 5.47
CA GLY A 149 0.63 -7.92 4.41
C GLY A 149 1.42 -8.52 3.24
N TRP A 150 2.66 -8.09 3.03
CA TRP A 150 3.54 -8.62 1.98
C TRP A 150 4.01 -10.05 2.27
N GLU A 151 4.01 -10.53 3.51
CA GLU A 151 4.47 -11.90 3.83
C GLU A 151 3.66 -13.00 3.11
N ILE A 152 2.44 -12.68 2.66
CA ILE A 152 1.61 -13.59 1.85
C ILE A 152 2.26 -13.88 0.47
N LEU A 153 3.21 -13.06 0.01
CA LEU A 153 3.99 -13.29 -1.22
C LEU A 153 4.77 -14.60 -1.24
N HIS A 154 5.18 -15.12 -0.08
CA HIS A 154 5.91 -16.39 -0.01
C HIS A 154 5.05 -17.62 -0.37
N LYS A 155 3.75 -17.43 -0.62
CA LYS A 155 2.81 -18.49 -1.02
C LYS A 155 2.36 -18.41 -2.48
N MET A 156 2.83 -17.42 -3.25
CA MET A 156 2.51 -17.36 -4.67
C MET A 156 3.51 -18.21 -5.48
N PRO A 157 3.03 -19.10 -6.36
CA PRO A 157 3.86 -20.04 -7.12
C PRO A 157 4.80 -19.38 -8.13
#